data_AF-A0A5C5VMJ2-F1
#
_entry.id   AF-A0A5C5VMJ2-F1
#
_cell.length_a   1.000
_cell.length_b   1.000
_cell.length_c   1.000
_cell.angle_alpha   90.00
_cell.angle_beta   90.00
_cell.angle_gamma   90.00
#
_symmetry.space_group_name_H-M   'P 1'
#
loop_
_entity.id
_entity.type
_entity.pdbx_description
1 polymer ?
#
loop_
_entity_poly.entity_id
_entity_poly.type
_entity_poly.pdbx_seq_one_letter_code
_entity_poly.pdbx_strand_id
1 'polypeptide(L)'
;MLDHRIAFKLRVSQGDIWGGLLPENAFREIWNSSNGRPREAIRLATLAATTAVEEGHTKITSGDIISAIRRFSNERIREVTGEWTYQFPGIELIVRKMEGWPKEFAFSQIEELVEITHLEIQCGDPGSNLYSWVTGFAGNPMGFARVLLNAEILWIKRSRTDDATVFDPLRPVELTKDRWFAIHPMFAPGLGLVGA
;
A
#
# COMPACT_ATOMS: atom_id res chain seq x y z
N MET A 1 -21.15 -13.33 7.61
CA MET A 1 -20.01 -13.63 8.52
C MET A 1 -19.22 -12.36 8.88
N LEU A 2 -18.92 -11.49 7.91
CA LEU A 2 -18.24 -10.21 8.15
C LEU A 2 -19.02 -9.31 9.11
N ASP A 3 -20.30 -9.04 8.82
CA ASP A 3 -21.16 -8.16 9.64
C ASP A 3 -21.25 -8.62 11.09
N HIS A 4 -21.43 -9.92 11.33
CA HIS A 4 -21.42 -10.49 12.68
C HIS A 4 -20.13 -10.16 13.44
N ARG A 5 -18.96 -10.23 12.78
CA ARG A 5 -17.67 -9.95 13.43
C ARG A 5 -17.50 -8.45 13.70
N ILE A 6 -17.96 -7.60 12.80
CA ILE A 6 -17.95 -6.14 12.97
C ILE A 6 -18.89 -5.74 14.11
N ALA A 7 -20.14 -6.21 14.11
CA ALA A 7 -21.10 -6.01 15.20
C ALA A 7 -20.50 -6.42 16.55
N PHE A 8 -19.90 -7.60 16.63
CA PHE A 8 -19.26 -8.09 17.86
C PHE A 8 -18.12 -7.18 18.33
N LYS A 9 -17.24 -6.74 17.41
CA LYS A 9 -16.09 -5.88 17.74
C LYS A 9 -16.53 -4.47 18.16
N LEU A 10 -17.53 -3.91 17.49
CA LEU A 10 -18.04 -2.57 17.74
C LEU A 10 -19.13 -2.52 18.82
N ARG A 11 -19.56 -3.69 19.33
CA ARG A 11 -20.63 -3.84 20.33
C ARG A 11 -21.96 -3.21 19.90
N VAL A 12 -22.33 -3.42 18.63
CA VAL A 12 -23.62 -2.99 18.05
C VAL A 12 -24.40 -4.19 17.49
N SER A 13 -25.70 -4.01 17.25
CA SER A 13 -26.50 -5.01 16.55
C SER A 13 -26.10 -5.06 15.06
N GLN A 14 -26.30 -6.21 14.39
CA GLN A 14 -25.93 -6.35 12.97
C GLN A 14 -26.72 -5.39 12.07
N GLY A 15 -27.99 -5.12 12.39
CA GLY A 15 -28.83 -4.21 11.62
C GLY A 15 -28.41 -2.75 11.74
N ASP A 16 -27.66 -2.39 12.79
CA ASP A 16 -27.26 -1.01 13.08
C ASP A 16 -25.84 -0.67 12.61
N ILE A 17 -25.14 -1.60 11.94
CA ILE A 17 -23.78 -1.34 11.45
C ILE A 17 -23.84 -0.34 10.28
N TRP A 18 -24.42 -0.78 9.16
CA TRP A 18 -24.41 -0.08 7.88
C TRP A 18 -25.64 0.82 7.78
N GLY A 19 -25.44 2.14 7.62
CA GLY A 19 -26.51 3.13 7.67
C GLY A 19 -26.94 3.51 9.10
N GLY A 20 -26.33 2.92 10.14
CA GLY A 20 -26.53 3.25 11.54
C GLY A 20 -25.30 3.89 12.16
N LEU A 21 -24.40 3.08 12.71
CA LEU A 21 -23.12 3.50 13.28
C LEU A 21 -22.15 3.99 12.20
N LEU A 22 -22.07 3.26 11.09
CA LEU A 22 -21.31 3.60 9.89
C LEU A 22 -22.26 4.20 8.83
N PRO A 23 -21.79 5.15 8.01
CA PRO A 23 -22.54 5.67 6.87
C PRO A 23 -22.98 4.56 5.89
N GLU A 24 -24.05 4.80 5.13
CA GLU A 24 -24.63 3.82 4.21
C GLU A 24 -23.64 3.31 3.14
N ASN A 25 -22.75 4.18 2.65
CA ASN A 25 -21.72 3.82 1.66
C ASN A 25 -20.43 3.23 2.26
N ALA A 26 -20.31 3.18 3.59
CA ALA A 26 -19.08 2.79 4.27
C ALA A 26 -18.62 1.37 3.93
N PHE A 27 -19.56 0.44 3.72
CA PHE A 27 -19.22 -0.93 3.36
C PHE A 27 -18.38 -0.99 2.08
N ARG A 28 -18.80 -0.26 1.04
CA ARG A 28 -18.11 -0.27 -0.26
C ARG A 28 -16.71 0.32 -0.14
N GLU A 29 -16.58 1.44 0.57
CA GLU A 29 -15.30 2.09 0.81
C GLU A 29 -14.33 1.17 1.57
N ILE A 30 -14.78 0.62 2.70
CA ILE A 30 -13.99 -0.32 3.52
C ILE A 30 -13.62 -1.58 2.73
N TRP A 31 -14.56 -2.15 1.99
CA TRP A 31 -14.32 -3.37 1.22
C TRP A 31 -13.29 -3.16 0.11
N ASN A 32 -13.40 -2.05 -0.63
CA ASN A 32 -12.46 -1.72 -1.70
C ASN A 32 -11.07 -1.39 -1.13
N SER A 33 -10.98 -0.61 -0.05
CA SER A 33 -9.69 -0.26 0.58
C SER A 33 -9.01 -1.44 1.27
N SER A 34 -9.77 -2.48 1.62
CA SER A 34 -9.24 -3.74 2.15
C SER A 34 -8.85 -4.74 1.05
N ASN A 35 -8.96 -4.36 -0.22
CA ASN A 35 -8.75 -5.22 -1.39
C ASN A 35 -9.57 -6.52 -1.30
N GLY A 36 -10.81 -6.42 -0.84
CA GLY A 36 -11.72 -7.55 -0.67
C GLY A 36 -11.32 -8.57 0.40
N ARG A 37 -10.38 -8.23 1.30
CA ARG A 37 -9.91 -9.14 2.35
C ARG A 37 -10.76 -8.98 3.62
N PRO A 38 -11.54 -9.98 4.05
CA PRO A 38 -12.48 -9.83 5.18
C PRO A 38 -11.81 -9.42 6.49
N ARG A 39 -10.62 -9.94 6.79
CA ARG A 39 -9.88 -9.60 8.01
C ARG A 39 -9.50 -8.11 8.04
N GLU A 40 -9.03 -7.59 6.91
CA GLU A 40 -8.64 -6.20 6.75
C GLU A 40 -9.87 -5.28 6.78
N ALA A 41 -10.98 -5.69 6.18
CA ALA A 41 -12.25 -4.96 6.28
C ALA A 41 -12.72 -4.78 7.74
N ILE A 42 -12.61 -5.84 8.57
CA ILE A 42 -12.94 -5.77 10.01
C ILE A 42 -11.99 -4.80 10.73
N ARG A 43 -10.69 -4.89 10.45
CA ARG A 43 -9.68 -4.01 11.05
C ARG A 43 -9.97 -2.55 10.69
N LEU A 44 -10.26 -2.26 9.43
CA LEU A 44 -10.54 -0.91 8.94
C LEU A 44 -11.84 -0.35 9.54
N ALA A 45 -12.91 -1.16 9.63
CA ALA A 45 -14.14 -0.75 10.30
C ALA A 45 -13.92 -0.43 11.80
N THR A 46 -13.07 -1.22 12.47
CA THR A 46 -12.68 -0.96 13.86
C THR A 46 -11.86 0.32 13.97
N LEU A 47 -10.93 0.55 13.03
CA LEU A 47 -10.11 1.75 12.99
C LEU A 47 -10.94 3.01 12.73
N ALA A 48 -11.93 2.96 11.85
CA ALA A 48 -12.86 4.07 11.62
C ALA A 48 -13.64 4.45 12.89
N ALA A 49 -14.06 3.46 13.68
CA ALA A 49 -14.69 3.71 14.97
C ALA A 49 -13.72 4.34 15.97
N THR A 50 -12.47 3.87 16.03
CA THR A 50 -11.44 4.47 16.88
C THR A 50 -11.14 5.92 16.47
N THR A 51 -11.01 6.18 15.17
CA THR A 51 -10.78 7.53 14.64
C THR A 51 -11.94 8.47 14.99
N ALA A 52 -13.19 8.03 14.83
CA ALA A 52 -14.34 8.84 15.21
C ALA A 52 -14.33 9.22 16.71
N VAL A 53 -13.92 8.29 17.58
CA VAL A 53 -13.77 8.56 19.02
C VAL A 53 -12.63 9.54 19.29
N GLU A 54 -11.48 9.38 18.62
CA GLU A 54 -10.32 10.29 18.72
C GLU A 54 -10.68 11.73 18.31
N GLU A 55 -11.54 11.90 17.29
CA GLU A 55 -12.03 13.19 16.79
C GLU A 55 -13.26 13.72 17.57
N GLY A 56 -13.72 13.00 18.60
CA GLY A 56 -14.86 13.41 19.43
C GLY A 56 -16.22 13.29 18.75
N HIS A 57 -16.33 12.54 17.66
CA HIS A 57 -17.58 12.28 16.97
C HIS A 57 -18.43 11.23 17.70
N THR A 58 -19.74 11.49 17.78
CA THR A 58 -20.72 10.55 18.37
C THR A 58 -21.24 9.51 17.37
N LYS A 59 -20.98 9.73 16.08
CA LYS A 59 -21.27 8.82 14.96
C LYS A 59 -20.09 8.83 14.01
N ILE A 60 -19.83 7.71 13.35
CA ILE A 60 -18.74 7.62 12.38
C ILE A 60 -19.16 8.37 11.12
N THR A 61 -18.31 9.29 10.67
CA THR A 61 -18.50 10.09 9.47
C THR A 61 -17.68 9.52 8.30
N SER A 62 -17.97 9.97 7.08
CA SER A 62 -17.12 9.68 5.92
C SER A 62 -15.69 10.22 6.10
N GLY A 63 -15.51 11.32 6.83
CA GLY A 63 -14.19 11.85 7.16
C GLY A 63 -13.37 10.89 8.02
N ASP A 64 -14.00 10.28 9.02
CA ASP A 64 -13.36 9.29 9.89
C ASP A 64 -12.94 8.04 9.12
N ILE A 65 -13.76 7.61 8.15
CA ILE A 65 -13.44 6.47 7.27
C ILE A 65 -12.25 6.80 6.40
N ILE A 66 -12.20 7.97 5.76
CA ILE A 66 -11.08 8.39 4.91
C ILE A 66 -9.79 8.47 5.74
N SER A 67 -9.85 9.06 6.93
CA SER A 67 -8.71 9.13 7.86
C SER A 67 -8.25 7.73 8.29
N ALA A 68 -9.17 6.83 8.63
CA ALA A 68 -8.86 5.44 8.96
C ALA A 68 -8.26 4.68 7.78
N ILE A 69 -8.76 4.85 6.56
CA ILE A 69 -8.20 4.24 5.34
C ILE A 69 -6.74 4.69 5.15
N ARG A 70 -6.44 5.99 5.30
CA ARG A 70 -5.07 6.51 5.21
C ARG A 70 -4.17 5.94 6.30
N ARG A 71 -4.64 5.91 7.55
CA ARG A 71 -3.89 5.34 8.68
C ARG A 71 -3.62 3.85 8.48
N PHE A 72 -4.63 3.10 8.06
CA PHE A 72 -4.52 1.68 7.72
C PHE A 72 -3.52 1.43 6.60
N SER A 73 -3.56 2.24 5.53
CA SER A 73 -2.61 2.16 4.43
C SER A 73 -1.17 2.40 4.89
N ASN A 74 -0.96 3.41 5.74
CA ASN A 74 0.35 3.70 6.33
C ASN A 74 0.85 2.60 7.27
N GLU A 75 -0.02 2.02 8.09
CA GLU A 75 0.31 0.86 8.93
C GLU A 75 0.69 -0.35 8.07
N ARG A 76 -0.05 -0.58 6.97
CA ARG A 76 0.23 -1.70 6.06
C ARG A 76 1.57 -1.55 5.35
N ILE A 77 1.94 -0.33 4.94
CA ILE A 77 3.28 -0.05 4.38
C ILE A 77 4.34 -0.46 5.40
N ARG A 78 4.24 0.02 6.66
CA ARG A 78 5.20 -0.30 7.72
C ARG A 78 5.29 -1.79 8.03
N GLU A 79 4.15 -2.49 8.08
CA GLU A 79 4.10 -3.93 8.30
C GLU A 79 4.86 -4.69 7.20
N VAL A 80 4.52 -4.41 5.94
CA VAL A 80 5.13 -5.07 4.78
C VAL A 80 6.63 -4.74 4.71
N THR A 81 7.02 -3.49 4.84
CA THR A 81 8.43 -3.09 4.75
C THR A 81 9.24 -3.55 5.97
N GLY A 82 8.60 -3.69 7.13
CA GLY A 82 9.21 -4.17 8.37
C GLY A 82 9.76 -5.59 8.24
N GLU A 83 9.06 -6.47 7.51
CA GLU A 83 9.50 -7.85 7.25
C GLU A 83 10.78 -7.91 6.42
N TRP A 84 11.03 -6.90 5.59
CA TRP A 84 12.16 -6.84 4.66
C TRP A 84 13.33 -5.98 5.14
N THR A 85 13.16 -5.24 6.25
CA THR A 85 14.15 -4.26 6.72
C THR A 85 15.49 -4.89 7.08
N TYR A 86 15.51 -6.16 7.49
CA TYR A 86 16.76 -6.89 7.76
C TYR A 86 17.60 -7.11 6.50
N GLN A 87 16.96 -7.43 5.37
CA GLN A 87 17.64 -7.68 4.10
C GLN A 87 17.87 -6.38 3.32
N PHE A 88 16.90 -5.47 3.40
CA PHE A 88 16.88 -4.19 2.69
C PHE A 88 16.59 -3.07 3.68
N PRO A 89 17.60 -2.60 4.44
CA PRO A 89 17.43 -1.47 5.35
C PRO A 89 16.86 -0.25 4.61
N GLY A 90 16.05 0.56 5.29
CA GLY A 90 15.47 1.75 4.67
C GLY A 90 14.50 1.49 3.52
N ILE A 91 14.05 0.25 3.27
CA ILE A 91 13.08 -0.05 2.20
C ILE A 91 11.77 0.71 2.35
N GLU A 92 11.34 1.04 3.58
CA GLU A 92 10.19 1.95 3.76
C GLU A 92 10.44 3.32 3.13
N LEU A 93 11.64 3.90 3.29
CA LEU A 93 11.97 5.20 2.70
C LEU A 93 11.92 5.14 1.18
N ILE A 94 12.33 4.02 0.58
CA ILE A 94 12.18 3.78 -0.86
C ILE A 94 10.70 3.75 -1.26
N VAL A 95 9.84 3.07 -0.49
CA VAL A 95 8.39 3.06 -0.74
C VAL A 95 7.80 4.46 -0.63
N ARG A 96 8.24 5.26 0.34
CA ARG A 96 7.78 6.64 0.53
C ARG A 96 8.19 7.58 -0.60
N LYS A 97 9.26 7.29 -1.34
CA LYS A 97 9.62 8.07 -2.54
C LYS A 97 8.63 7.92 -3.69
N MET A 98 7.75 6.91 -3.63
CA MET A 98 6.63 6.74 -4.57
C MET A 98 5.37 7.54 -4.17
N GLU A 99 5.48 8.44 -3.19
CA GLU A 99 4.36 9.33 -2.85
C GLU A 99 3.96 10.19 -4.07
N GLY A 100 2.66 10.25 -4.36
CA GLY A 100 2.11 10.98 -5.51
C GLY A 100 2.34 10.30 -6.87
N TRP A 101 2.93 9.11 -6.91
CA TRP A 101 3.14 8.37 -8.16
C TRP A 101 1.83 7.88 -8.79
N PRO A 102 1.82 7.60 -10.10
CA PRO A 102 0.70 6.88 -10.69
C PRO A 102 0.57 5.48 -10.08
N LYS A 103 -0.67 5.02 -9.88
CA LYS A 103 -0.96 3.66 -9.38
C LYS A 103 -0.31 2.56 -10.22
N GLU A 104 -0.20 2.82 -11.52
CA GLU A 104 0.38 1.91 -12.51
C GLU A 104 1.37 2.65 -13.39
N PHE A 105 2.50 2.01 -13.70
CA PHE A 105 3.59 2.64 -14.44
C PHE A 105 4.40 1.63 -15.25
N ALA A 106 5.14 2.15 -16.23
CA ALA A 106 6.08 1.37 -17.03
C ALA A 106 7.43 1.19 -16.32
N PHE A 107 8.22 0.22 -16.75
CA PHE A 107 9.55 -0.05 -16.21
C PHE A 107 10.48 1.18 -16.14
N SER A 108 10.35 2.14 -17.05
CA SER A 108 11.15 3.39 -17.04
C SER A 108 11.06 4.16 -15.72
N GLN A 109 9.92 4.08 -15.02
CA GLN A 109 9.75 4.74 -13.72
C GLN A 109 10.59 4.06 -12.62
N ILE A 110 10.85 2.76 -12.74
CA ILE A 110 11.80 2.06 -11.86
C ILE A 110 13.23 2.50 -12.15
N GLU A 111 13.59 2.63 -13.42
CA GLU A 111 14.92 3.14 -13.82
C GLU A 111 15.17 4.52 -13.22
N GLU A 112 14.19 5.42 -13.32
CA GLU A 112 14.25 6.77 -12.72
C GLU A 112 14.38 6.73 -11.20
N LEU A 113 13.62 5.89 -10.49
CA LEU A 113 13.73 5.76 -9.03
C LEU A 113 15.10 5.25 -8.59
N VAL A 114 15.67 4.27 -9.30
CA VAL A 114 17.03 3.77 -9.02
C VAL A 114 18.06 4.87 -9.26
N GLU A 115 17.91 5.64 -10.34
CA GLU A 115 18.82 6.75 -10.66
C GLU A 115 18.77 7.86 -9.60
N ILE A 116 17.57 8.34 -9.24
CA ILE A 116 17.39 9.38 -8.23
C ILE A 116 17.94 8.91 -6.88
N THR A 117 17.60 7.71 -6.44
CA THR A 117 18.10 7.18 -5.16
C THR A 117 19.61 6.97 -5.17
N HIS A 118 20.19 6.58 -6.31
CA HIS A 118 21.64 6.50 -6.45
C HIS A 118 22.32 7.87 -6.31
N LEU A 119 21.76 8.90 -6.94
CA LEU A 119 22.26 10.28 -6.83
C LEU A 119 22.18 10.80 -5.40
N GLU A 120 21.06 10.59 -4.70
CA GLU A 120 20.90 10.97 -3.28
C GLU A 120 21.99 10.35 -2.39
N ILE A 121 22.31 9.06 -2.63
CA ILE A 121 23.38 8.36 -1.91
C ILE A 121 24.75 8.97 -2.22
N GLN A 122 25.03 9.28 -3.49
CA GLN A 122 26.29 9.90 -3.91
C GLN A 122 26.46 11.31 -3.32
N CYS A 123 25.38 12.08 -3.25
CA CYS A 123 25.35 13.42 -2.67
C CYS A 123 25.41 13.42 -1.14
N GLY A 124 25.17 12.27 -0.49
CA GLY A 124 25.17 12.15 0.97
C GLY A 124 23.94 12.77 1.62
N ASP A 125 22.79 12.72 0.93
CA ASP A 125 21.55 13.31 1.43
C ASP A 125 21.15 12.69 2.78
N PRO A 126 20.54 13.45 3.70
CA PRO A 126 20.16 12.94 5.02
C PRO A 126 19.32 11.65 4.94
N GLY A 127 19.79 10.59 5.59
CA GLY A 127 19.14 9.27 5.63
C GLY A 127 19.39 8.39 4.42
N SER A 128 20.14 8.84 3.40
CA SER A 128 20.46 8.04 2.21
C SER A 128 21.32 6.80 2.48
N ASN A 129 22.13 6.86 3.53
CA ASN A 129 22.90 5.72 4.03
C ASN A 129 22.03 4.51 4.40
N LEU A 130 20.77 4.73 4.80
CA LEU A 130 19.84 3.67 5.18
C LEU A 130 19.43 2.79 4.00
N TYR A 131 19.46 3.30 2.77
CA TYR A 131 19.12 2.56 1.55
C TYR A 131 20.30 2.44 0.58
N SER A 132 21.53 2.43 1.11
CA SER A 132 22.78 2.30 0.33
C SER A 132 22.85 1.03 -0.55
N TRP A 133 22.11 -0.03 -0.19
CA TRP A 133 22.02 -1.26 -0.98
C TRP A 133 21.47 -1.02 -2.40
N VAL A 134 20.73 0.07 -2.64
CA VAL A 134 20.21 0.41 -3.97
C VAL A 134 21.34 0.66 -4.98
N THR A 135 22.52 1.09 -4.53
CA THR A 135 23.68 1.26 -5.40
C THR A 135 24.09 -0.02 -6.14
N GLY A 136 23.85 -1.20 -5.55
CA GLY A 136 24.09 -2.50 -6.19
C GLY A 136 23.19 -2.75 -7.42
N PHE A 137 22.15 -1.93 -7.60
CA PHE A 137 21.20 -2.03 -8.70
C PHE A 137 21.31 -0.89 -9.72
N ALA A 138 22.27 0.04 -9.59
CA ALA A 138 22.43 1.16 -10.54
C ALA A 138 22.59 0.69 -12.00
N GLY A 139 23.32 -0.42 -12.22
CA GLY A 139 23.42 -1.08 -13.53
C GLY A 139 22.39 -2.19 -13.79
N ASN A 140 21.50 -2.46 -12.83
CA ASN A 140 20.49 -3.52 -12.90
C ASN A 140 19.16 -3.10 -12.24
N PRO A 141 18.41 -2.14 -12.80
CA PRO A 141 17.11 -1.72 -12.26
C PRO A 141 16.08 -2.86 -12.19
N MET A 142 16.26 -3.90 -13.00
CA MET A 142 15.38 -5.08 -12.99
C MET A 142 15.56 -5.94 -11.74
N GLY A 143 16.79 -6.02 -11.21
CA GLY A 143 17.05 -6.61 -9.91
C GLY A 143 16.35 -5.84 -8.79
N PHE A 144 16.35 -4.50 -8.86
CA PHE A 144 15.64 -3.65 -7.91
C PHE A 144 14.11 -3.82 -8.01
N ALA A 145 13.55 -3.85 -9.22
CA ALA A 145 12.13 -4.18 -9.43
C ALA A 145 11.76 -5.53 -8.77
N ARG A 146 12.64 -6.53 -8.90
CA ARG A 146 12.44 -7.85 -8.30
C ARG A 146 12.42 -7.81 -6.78
N VAL A 147 13.21 -6.96 -6.14
CA VAL A 147 13.14 -6.74 -4.68
C VAL A 147 11.75 -6.24 -4.29
N LEU A 148 11.25 -5.21 -4.99
CA LEU A 148 9.93 -4.63 -4.69
C LEU A 148 8.77 -5.59 -4.98
N LEU A 149 8.89 -6.43 -6.02
CA LEU A 149 7.92 -7.49 -6.32
C LEU A 149 7.91 -8.59 -5.26
N ASN A 150 9.09 -9.07 -4.85
CA ASN A 150 9.22 -10.08 -3.79
C ASN A 150 8.66 -9.57 -2.46
N ALA A 151 8.82 -8.28 -2.17
CA ALA A 151 8.30 -7.64 -0.99
C ALA A 151 6.78 -7.34 -1.05
N GLU A 152 6.08 -7.77 -2.11
CA GLU A 152 4.67 -7.45 -2.36
C GLU A 152 4.34 -5.94 -2.37
N ILE A 153 5.36 -5.10 -2.58
CA ILE A 153 5.19 -3.65 -2.74
C ILE A 153 4.60 -3.35 -4.11
N LEU A 154 5.07 -4.09 -5.13
CA LEU A 154 4.60 -4.01 -6.50
C LEU A 154 3.91 -5.32 -6.92
N TRP A 155 2.98 -5.18 -7.84
CA TRP A 155 2.42 -6.24 -8.65
C TRP A 155 2.90 -6.09 -10.10
N ILE A 156 2.92 -7.20 -10.84
CA ILE A 156 3.40 -7.23 -12.23
C ILE A 156 2.23 -7.23 -13.20
N LYS A 157 2.36 -6.44 -14.27
CA LYS A 157 1.46 -6.37 -15.42
C LYS A 157 2.22 -6.73 -16.70
N ARG A 158 1.55 -7.42 -17.62
CA ARG A 158 2.13 -7.74 -18.94
C ARG A 158 2.25 -6.51 -19.82
N SER A 159 1.22 -5.67 -19.81
CA SER A 159 1.14 -4.40 -20.52
C SER A 159 0.32 -3.39 -19.70
N ARG A 160 0.17 -2.17 -20.22
CA ARG A 160 -0.63 -1.12 -19.58
C ARG A 160 -2.08 -1.55 -19.29
N THR A 161 -2.69 -2.32 -20.19
CA THR A 161 -4.13 -2.64 -20.15
C THR A 161 -4.44 -3.95 -19.45
N ASP A 162 -3.44 -4.80 -19.22
CA ASP A 162 -3.64 -6.08 -18.54
C ASP A 162 -3.81 -5.88 -17.04
N ASP A 163 -4.56 -6.78 -16.39
CA ASP A 163 -4.69 -6.76 -14.94
C ASP A 163 -3.36 -7.02 -14.24
N ALA A 164 -3.17 -6.34 -13.11
CA ALA A 164 -2.01 -6.56 -12.25
C ALA A 164 -2.13 -7.89 -11.51
N THR A 165 -1.02 -8.63 -11.44
CA THR A 165 -0.96 -9.93 -10.79
C THR A 165 0.10 -9.94 -9.69
N VAL A 166 -0.18 -10.66 -8.62
CA VAL A 166 0.78 -10.89 -7.53
C VAL A 166 1.95 -11.68 -8.08
N PHE A 167 3.17 -11.25 -7.77
CA PHE A 167 4.38 -11.94 -8.18
C PHE A 167 4.55 -13.22 -7.36
N ASP A 168 4.76 -14.36 -8.03
CA ASP A 168 5.07 -15.64 -7.39
C ASP A 168 6.60 -15.90 -7.48
N PRO A 169 7.34 -15.82 -6.35
CA PRO A 169 8.78 -16.07 -6.35
C PRO A 169 9.15 -17.51 -6.74
N LEU A 170 8.24 -18.48 -6.57
CA LEU A 170 8.45 -19.89 -6.91
C LEU A 170 8.19 -20.16 -8.40
N ARG A 171 7.46 -19.26 -9.07
CA ARG A 171 7.15 -19.32 -10.50
C ARG A 171 7.38 -17.95 -11.14
N PRO A 172 8.64 -17.48 -11.14
CA PRO A 172 8.94 -16.12 -11.54
C PRO A 172 8.61 -15.92 -13.01
N VAL A 173 7.73 -14.95 -13.29
CA VAL A 173 7.54 -14.44 -14.64
C VAL A 173 8.83 -13.73 -15.06
N GLU A 174 9.20 -13.87 -16.33
CA GLU A 174 10.33 -13.13 -16.89
C GLU A 174 10.06 -11.62 -16.80
N LEU A 175 11.01 -10.92 -16.18
CA LEU A 175 11.03 -9.47 -16.12
C LEU A 175 11.75 -8.98 -17.36
N THR A 176 11.11 -8.06 -18.06
CA THR A 176 11.59 -7.44 -19.30
C THR A 176 11.22 -5.96 -19.27
N LYS A 177 11.89 -5.12 -20.07
CA LYS A 177 11.70 -3.67 -20.03
C LYS A 177 10.33 -3.20 -20.51
N ASP A 178 9.59 -4.03 -21.24
CA ASP A 178 8.22 -3.79 -21.69
C ASP A 178 7.16 -4.05 -20.62
N ARG A 179 7.56 -4.57 -19.45
CA ARG A 179 6.63 -4.81 -18.34
C ARG A 179 6.09 -3.52 -17.75
N TRP A 180 4.89 -3.66 -17.22
CA TRP A 180 4.22 -2.66 -16.41
C TRP A 180 4.12 -3.15 -14.97
N PHE A 181 3.93 -2.21 -14.05
CA PHE A 181 3.82 -2.47 -12.63
C PHE A 181 2.63 -1.73 -12.07
N ALA A 182 2.06 -2.26 -10.99
CA ALA A 182 1.10 -1.56 -10.17
C ALA A 182 1.61 -1.54 -8.73
N ILE A 183 1.50 -0.40 -8.05
CA ILE A 183 1.75 -0.35 -6.61
C ILE A 183 0.62 -1.09 -5.92
N HIS A 184 0.94 -1.87 -4.88
CA HIS A 184 -0.05 -2.63 -4.13
C HIS A 184 -1.25 -1.75 -3.75
N PRO A 185 -2.51 -2.09 -4.10
CA PRO A 185 -3.66 -1.18 -3.98
C PRO A 185 -3.90 -0.64 -2.56
N MET A 186 -3.61 -1.45 -1.54
CA MET A 186 -3.73 -1.03 -0.14
C MET A 186 -2.75 0.09 0.26
N PHE A 187 -1.72 0.39 -0.53
CA PHE A 187 -0.79 1.50 -0.28
C PHE A 187 -1.28 2.81 -0.90
N ALA A 188 -2.25 2.74 -1.82
CA ALA A 188 -2.68 3.90 -2.60
C ALA A 188 -3.13 5.09 -1.75
N PRO A 189 -3.93 4.92 -0.67
CA PRO A 189 -4.33 6.04 0.17
C PRO A 189 -3.18 6.65 0.98
N GLY A 190 -2.23 5.83 1.46
CA GLY A 190 -1.11 6.26 2.30
C GLY A 190 0.01 6.91 1.51
N LEU A 191 0.17 6.55 0.23
CA LEU A 191 1.11 7.18 -0.71
C LEU A 191 0.46 8.27 -1.56
N GLY A 192 -0.85 8.53 -1.41
CA GLY A 192 -1.55 9.53 -2.22
C GLY A 192 -1.43 9.29 -3.73
N LEU A 193 -1.48 8.03 -4.17
CA LEU A 193 -1.26 7.66 -5.56
C LEU A 193 -2.31 8.26 -6.50
N VAL A 194 -1.86 8.66 -7.69
CA VAL A 194 -2.68 9.30 -8.72
C VAL A 194 -3.05 8.34 -9.85
N GLY A 195 -4.05 8.73 -10.65
CA GLY A 195 -4.55 7.90 -11.74
C GLY A 195 -5.63 6.90 -11.29
N ALA A 196 -6.48 6.48 -12.23
CA ALA A 196 -7.52 5.48 -12.00
C ALA A 196 -6.92 4.09 -12.03
#